data_AF-A0A940VNT2-F1
#
_entry.id   AF-A0A940VNT2-F1
#
_cell.length_a   1.000
_cell.length_b   1.000
_cell.length_c   1.000
_cell.angle_alpha   90.00
_cell.angle_beta   90.00
_cell.angle_gamma   90.00
#
_symmetry.space_group_name_H-M   'P 1'
#
loop_
_entity.id
_entity.type
_entity.pdbx_description
1 polymer ?
#
loop_
_entity_poly.entity_id
_entity_poly.type
_entity_poly.pdbx_seq_one_letter_code
_entity_poly.pdbx_strand_id
1 'polypeptide(L)' 'MQLLFTIIGIVSGIHLYTYGRWLKQQGNIAGFILAILVAAAAVILPGFRFIMK' A
#
# COMPACT_ATOMS: atom_id res chain seq x y z
N MET A 1 4.76 -20.81 -0.67
CA MET A 1 3.65 -19.84 -0.61
C MET A 1 3.98 -18.61 0.24
N GLN A 2 4.48 -18.76 1.47
CA GLN A 2 4.89 -17.61 2.29
C GLN A 2 5.91 -16.68 1.60
N LEU A 3 6.97 -17.22 0.99
CA LEU A 3 7.97 -16.43 0.26
C LEU A 3 7.35 -15.57 -0.87
N LEU A 4 6.36 -16.11 -1.58
CA LEU A 4 5.67 -15.40 -2.66
C LEU A 4 4.91 -14.18 -2.12
N PHE A 5 4.18 -14.34 -1.01
CA PHE A 5 3.47 -13.23 -0.36
C PHE A 5 4.42 -12.17 0.19
N THR A 6 5.57 -12.58 0.74
CA THR A 6 6.62 -11.65 1.19
C THR A 6 7.15 -10.82 0.01
N ILE A 7 7.48 -11.46 -1.12
CA ILE A 7 7.95 -10.76 -2.32
C ILE A 7 6.89 -9.79 -2.86
N ILE A 8 5.63 -10.22 -2.95
CA ILE A 8 4.53 -9.37 -3.40
C ILE A 8 4.35 -8.15 -2.48
N GLY A 9 4.46 -8.34 -1.16
CA GLY A 9 4.39 -7.26 -0.19
C GLY A 9 5.51 -6.22 -0.39
N ILE A 10 6.74 -6.68 -0.58
CA ILE A 10 7.90 -5.80 -0.83
C ILE A 10 7.70 -5.03 -2.14
N VAL A 11 7.35 -5.71 -3.24
CA VAL A 11 7.13 -5.07 -4.56
C VAL A 11 6.00 -4.05 -4.48
N SER A 12 4.91 -4.36 -3.78
CA SER A 12 3.78 -3.45 -3.59
C SER A 12 4.16 -2.21 -2.80
N GLY A 13 4.99 -2.36 -1.74
CA GLY A 13 5.52 -1.24 -0.97
C GLY A 13 6.42 -0.31 -1.80
N ILE A 14 7.31 -0.88 -2.62
CA ILE A 14 8.16 -0.10 -3.54
C ILE A 14 7.31 0.62 -4.58
N HIS A 15 6.30 -0.05 -5.14
CA HIS A 15 5.38 0.55 -6.10
C HIS A 15 4.62 1.74 -5.48
N LEU A 16 4.06 1.58 -4.28
CA LEU A 16 3.37 2.66 -3.58
C LEU A 16 4.29 3.87 -3.35
N TYR A 17 5.54 3.64 -2.95
CA TYR A 17 6.51 4.71 -2.71
C TYR A 17 6.86 5.47 -3.98
N THR A 18 7.22 4.74 -5.04
CA THR A 18 7.63 5.32 -6.33
C THR A 18 6.48 6.05 -7.00
N TYR A 19 5.30 5.43 -7.07
CA TYR A 19 4.11 6.03 -7.63
C TYR A 19 3.60 7.21 -6.80
N GLY A 20 3.61 7.09 -5.48
CA GLY A 20 3.23 8.19 -4.59
C GLY A 20 4.15 9.41 -4.73
N ARG A 21 5.47 9.18 -4.83
CA ARG A 21 6.43 10.25 -5.12
C ARG A 21 6.16 10.89 -6.48
N TRP A 22 5.88 10.10 -7.51
CA TRP A 22 5.55 10.60 -8.84
C TRP A 22 4.27 11.46 -8.82
N LEU A 23 3.20 11.00 -8.15
CA LEU A 23 1.96 11.77 -7.98
C LEU A 23 2.22 13.13 -7.30
N LYS A 24 3.05 13.15 -6.26
CA LYS A 24 3.46 14.38 -5.59
C LYS A 24 4.22 15.33 -6.53
N GLN A 25 5.09 14.80 -7.40
CA GLN A 25 5.82 15.58 -8.39
C GLN A 25 4.91 16.18 -9.47
N GLN A 26 3.82 15.49 -9.83
CA GLN A 26 2.80 15.99 -10.76
C GLN A 26 1.83 17.01 -10.12
N GLY A 27 2.03 17.38 -8.84
CA GLY A 27 1.10 18.23 -8.09
C GLY A 27 -0.21 17.55 -7.71
N ASN A 28 -0.37 16.25 -7.99
CA ASN A 28 -1.56 15.48 -7.67
C ASN A 28 -1.53 14.96 -6.22
N ILE A 29 -1.67 15.89 -5.27
CA ILE A 29 -1.64 15.59 -3.83
C ILE A 29 -2.84 14.72 -3.42
N ALA A 30 -4.01 14.93 -4.03
CA ALA A 30 -5.21 14.14 -3.75
C ALA A 30 -5.00 12.66 -4.11
N GLY A 31 -4.43 12.39 -5.28
CA GLY A 31 -4.07 11.03 -5.70
C GLY A 31 -3.02 10.40 -4.78
N PHE A 32 -2.04 11.18 -4.32
CA PHE A 32 -1.02 10.70 -3.37
C PHE A 32 -1.65 10.27 -2.03
N ILE A 33 -2.52 11.10 -1.45
CA ILE A 33 -3.22 10.80 -0.20
C ILE A 33 -4.10 9.56 -0.38
N LEU A 34 -4.86 9.48 -1.47
CA LEU A 34 -5.73 8.33 -1.73
C LEU A 34 -4.92 7.03 -1.86
N ALA A 35 -3.77 7.05 -2.55
CA ALA A 35 -2.91 5.88 -2.67
C ALA A 35 -2.41 5.38 -1.30
N ILE A 36 -2.02 6.31 -0.41
CA ILE A 36 -1.61 5.96 0.97
C ILE A 36 -2.77 5.38 1.77
N LEU A 37 -3.96 6.00 1.69
CA LEU A 37 -5.13 5.53 2.43
C LEU A 37 -5.56 4.12 1.98
N VAL A 38 -5.54 3.85 0.67
CA VAL A 38 -5.85 2.53 0.10
C VAL A 38 -4.82 1.50 0.57
N ALA A 39 -3.53 1.84 0.55
CA ALA A 39 -2.50 0.95 1.03
C ALA A 39 -2.63 0.66 2.54
N ALA A 40 -2.93 1.67 3.35
CA ALA A 40 -3.18 1.49 4.78
C ALA A 40 -4.41 0.59 5.02
N ALA A 41 -5.50 0.83 4.31
CA ALA A 41 -6.71 0.01 4.40
C ALA A 41 -6.44 -1.45 3.99
N ALA A 42 -5.64 -1.68 2.96
CA ALA A 42 -5.28 -3.02 2.48
C ALA A 42 -4.45 -3.83 3.51
N VAL A 43 -3.70 -3.15 4.40
CA VAL A 43 -2.98 -3.79 5.50
C VAL A 43 -3.89 -4.00 6.72
N ILE A 44 -4.75 -3.02 7.03
CA ILE A 44 -5.64 -3.06 8.20
C ILE A 44 -6.71 -4.14 8.04
N LEU A 45 -7.33 -4.29 6.87
CA LEU A 45 -8.41 -5.26 6.65
C LEU A 45 -8.04 -6.73 7.00
N PRO A 46 -6.92 -7.29 6.49
CA PRO A 46 -6.49 -8.63 6.87
C PRO A 46 -6.03 -8.69 8.34
N GLY A 47 -5.39 -7.63 8.86
CA GLY A 47 -5.01 -7.55 10.27
C GLY A 47 -6.22 -7.60 11.22
N PHE A 48 -7.29 -6.87 10.90
CA PHE A 48 -8.53 -6.86 11.66
C PHE A 48 -9.24 -8.23 11.62
N ARG A 49 -9.21 -8.90 10.46
CA ARG A 49 -9.71 -10.29 10.33
C ARG A 49 -8.88 -11.31 11.11
N PHE A 50 -7.59 -11.03 11.36
CA PHE A 50 -6.74 -11.86 12.21
C PHE A 50 -6.96 -11.60 13.71
N ILE A 51 -7.36 -10.37 14.10
CA ILE A 51 -7.60 -9.97 15.50
C ILE A 51 -9.01 -10.37 15.99
N MET A 52 -10.03 -10.33 15.12
CA MET A 52 -11.41 -10.70 15.46
C MET A 52 -11.73 -12.20 15.28
N LYS A 53 -10.71 -13.02 15.02
CA LYS A 53 -10.83 -14.48 15.04
C LYS A 53 -10.46 -15.00 16.42
#